data_AF-A0A2V7TZX1-F1
#
_entry.id   AF-A0A2V7TZX1-F1
#
_cell.length_a   1.000
_cell.length_b   1.000
_cell.length_c   1.000
_cell.angle_alpha   90.00
_cell.angle_beta   90.00
_cell.angle_gamma   90.00
#
_symmetry.space_group_name_H-M   'P 1'
#
loop_
_entity.id
_entity.type
_entity.pdbx_description
1 polymer ?
#
loop_
_entity_poly.entity_id
_entity_poly.type
_entity_poly.pdbx_seq_one_letter_code
_entity_poly.pdbx_strand_id
1 'polypeptide(L)'
;YCVPLLEAMAFGLPVIAYDAGAVKETLRGGGILLGEKRPEVVAELIGRLREDAALRSAVLRTQERALAAVRAIDFSAVLQERLAPVLCR
;
A
#
# COMPACT_ATOMS: atom_id res chain seq x y z
N TYR A 1 -6.01 -9.32 2.41
CA TYR A 1 -4.71 -9.94 2.09
C TYR A 1 -3.67 -8.85 1.92
N CYS A 2 -2.37 -9.12 2.12
CA CYS A 2 -1.28 -8.15 2.00
C CYS A 2 -1.33 -6.93 2.96
N VAL A 3 -1.97 -7.08 4.12
CA VAL A 3 -2.04 -6.06 5.19
C VAL A 3 -0.67 -5.49 5.61
N PRO A 4 0.42 -6.28 5.64
CA PRO A 4 1.75 -5.74 5.97
C PRO A 4 2.22 -4.55 5.13
N LEU A 5 1.74 -4.39 3.88
CA LEU A 5 2.05 -3.21 3.08
C LEU A 5 1.43 -1.95 3.68
N LEU A 6 0.16 -2.03 4.07
CA LEU A 6 -0.57 -0.92 4.69
C LEU A 6 0.00 -0.59 6.09
N GLU A 7 0.43 -1.60 6.83
CA GLU A 7 1.12 -1.44 8.12
C GLU A 7 2.44 -0.68 7.93
N ALA A 8 3.28 -1.09 6.97
CA ALA A 8 4.53 -0.39 6.66
C ALA A 8 4.29 1.07 6.27
N MET A 9 3.26 1.35 5.46
CA MET A 9 2.84 2.72 5.15
C MET A 9 2.44 3.51 6.40
N ALA A 10 1.67 2.90 7.30
CA ALA A 10 1.25 3.51 8.55
C ALA A 10 2.42 3.79 9.51
N PHE A 11 3.48 2.99 9.46
CA PHE A 11 4.74 3.21 10.19
C PHE A 11 5.70 4.19 9.49
N GLY A 12 5.33 4.78 8.34
CA GLY A 12 6.19 5.71 7.62
C GLY A 12 7.42 5.05 6.99
N LEU A 13 7.34 3.75 6.69
CA LEU A 13 8.38 3.02 5.98
C LEU A 13 8.11 3.07 4.47
N PRO A 14 9.08 3.45 3.62
CA PRO A 14 8.89 3.38 2.17
C PRO A 14 8.79 1.92 1.73
N VAL A 15 7.80 1.65 0.88
CA VAL A 15 7.45 0.32 0.39
C VAL A 15 7.88 0.17 -1.05
N ILE A 16 8.65 -0.88 -1.32
CA ILE A 16 8.89 -1.43 -2.66
C ILE A 16 8.21 -2.79 -2.69
N ALA A 17 7.33 -3.05 -3.64
CA ALA A 17 6.63 -4.32 -3.73
C ALA A 17 6.52 -4.82 -5.18
N TYR A 18 6.57 -6.13 -5.35
CA TYR A 18 6.43 -6.78 -6.66
C TYR A 18 4.96 -7.03 -7.01
N ASP A 19 4.58 -6.76 -8.26
CA ASP A 19 3.22 -6.92 -8.77
C ASP A 19 2.82 -8.40 -8.86
N ALA A 20 2.31 -8.92 -7.74
CA ALA A 20 1.79 -10.28 -7.63
C ALA A 20 0.56 -10.33 -6.73
N GLY A 21 -0.39 -11.19 -7.08
CA GLY A 21 -1.63 -11.35 -6.32
C GLY A 21 -2.34 -10.01 -6.18
N ALA A 22 -2.67 -9.62 -4.94
CA ALA A 22 -3.37 -8.38 -4.63
C ALA A 22 -2.44 -7.19 -4.29
N VAL A 23 -1.13 -7.27 -4.58
CA VAL A 23 -0.16 -6.23 -4.17
C VAL A 23 -0.52 -4.87 -4.77
N LYS A 24 -0.76 -4.80 -6.08
CA LYS A 24 -1.06 -3.53 -6.77
C LYS A 24 -2.34 -2.87 -6.23
N GLU A 25 -3.38 -3.66 -6.02
CA GLU A 25 -4.66 -3.23 -5.47
C GLU A 25 -4.52 -2.80 -4.00
N THR A 26 -3.64 -3.46 -3.23
CA THR A 26 -3.37 -3.10 -1.83
C THR A 26 -2.54 -1.82 -1.74
N LEU A 27 -1.56 -1.64 -2.63
CA LEU A 27 -0.75 -0.44 -2.69
C LEU A 27 -1.58 0.79 -3.06
N ARG A 28 -2.61 0.64 -3.90
CA ARG A 28 -3.50 1.74 -4.35
C ARG A 28 -2.71 2.95 -4.90
N GLY A 29 -1.59 2.68 -5.59
CA GLY A 29 -0.69 3.72 -6.10
C GLY A 29 0.26 4.35 -5.08
N GLY A 30 0.29 3.86 -3.83
CA GLY A 30 1.30 4.21 -2.83
C GLY A 30 2.53 3.32 -2.93
N GLY A 31 3.72 3.87 -2.69
CA GLY A 31 4.98 3.13 -2.75
C GLY A 31 5.53 2.98 -4.17
N ILE A 32 6.44 2.02 -4.36
CA ILE A 32 7.02 1.66 -5.67
C ILE A 32 6.57 0.25 -6.04
N LEU A 33 5.89 0.11 -7.18
CA LEU A 33 5.47 -1.18 -7.72
C LEU A 33 6.48 -1.68 -8.77
N LEU A 34 6.96 -2.91 -8.61
CA LEU A 34 7.89 -3.56 -9.54
C LEU A 34 7.16 -4.57 -10.43
N GLY A 35 7.41 -4.52 -11.74
CA GLY A 35 6.93 -5.52 -12.69
C GLY A 35 7.82 -6.78 -12.78
N GLU A 36 9.04 -6.73 -12.24
CA GLU A 36 10.01 -7.82 -12.29
C GLU A 36 10.72 -7.99 -10.94
N LYS A 37 11.13 -9.23 -10.61
CA LYS A 37 11.86 -9.57 -9.36
C LYS A 37 13.38 -9.56 -9.53
N ARG A 38 13.93 -8.49 -10.10
CA ARG A 38 15.37 -8.35 -10.33
C ARG A 38 16.08 -7.83 -9.06
N PRO A 39 16.90 -8.64 -8.35
CA PRO A 39 17.50 -8.23 -7.08
C PRO A 39 18.38 -6.99 -7.18
N GLU A 40 19.06 -6.79 -8.30
CA GLU A 40 19.89 -5.62 -8.58
C GLU A 40 19.06 -4.33 -8.65
N VAL A 41 17.84 -4.40 -9.19
CA VAL A 41 16.91 -3.25 -9.22
C VAL A 41 16.39 -2.94 -7.83
N VAL A 42 16.08 -3.98 -7.04
CA VAL A 42 15.64 -3.82 -5.65
C VAL A 42 16.73 -3.15 -4.81
N ALA A 43 17.98 -3.62 -4.93
CA ALA A 43 19.12 -3.07 -4.19
C ALA A 43 19.37 -1.59 -4.55
N GLU A 44 19.36 -1.24 -5.84
CA GLU A 44 19.50 0.14 -6.30
C GLU A 44 18.40 1.05 -5.74
N LEU A 45 17.14 0.61 -5.78
CA LEU A 45 16.02 1.39 -5.23
C LEU A 45 16.15 1.60 -3.71
N ILE A 46 16.61 0.58 -2.98
CA ILE A 46 16.88 0.71 -1.54
C ILE A 46 17.98 1.75 -1.30
N GLY A 47 19.08 1.70 -2.07
CA GLY A 47 20.16 2.69 -2.00
C GLY A 47 19.67 4.10 -2.27
N ARG A 48 18.92 4.29 -3.36
CA ARG A 48 18.33 5.59 -3.71
C ARG A 48 17.36 6.11 -2.66
N LEU A 49 16.51 5.27 -2.07
CA LEU A 49 15.61 5.68 -0.98
C LEU A 49 16.33 6.02 0.32
N ARG A 50 17.56 5.55 0.50
CA ARG A 50 18.42 5.86 1.64
C ARG A 50 19.15 7.19 1.44
N GLU A 51 19.58 7.49 0.23
CA GLU A 51 20.45 8.64 -0.09
C GLU A 51 19.68 9.86 -0.59
N ASP A 52 18.61 9.66 -1.36
CA ASP A 52 17.79 10.74 -1.92
C ASP A 52 16.57 11.01 -1.02
N ALA A 53 16.71 12.00 -0.15
CA ALA A 53 15.65 12.44 0.75
C ALA A 53 14.40 12.93 0.01
N ALA A 54 14.56 13.55 -1.17
CA ALA A 54 13.44 14.06 -1.94
C ALA A 54 12.61 12.92 -2.54
N LEU A 55 13.28 11.90 -3.10
CA LEU A 55 12.65 10.66 -3.55
C LEU A 55 11.93 9.96 -2.39
N ARG A 56 12.61 9.78 -1.25
CA ARG A 56 12.02 9.17 -0.06
C ARG A 56 10.74 9.90 0.37
N SER A 57 10.79 11.22 0.50
CA SER A 57 9.63 12.02 0.86
C SER A 57 8.51 11.93 -0.19
N ALA A 58 8.85 11.88 -1.48
CA ALA A 58 7.85 11.69 -2.53
C ALA A 58 7.12 10.35 -2.39
N VAL A 59 7.85 9.26 -2.16
CA VAL A 59 7.27 7.92 -1.93
C VAL A 59 6.36 7.93 -0.70
N LEU A 60 6.82 8.48 0.43
CA LEU A 60 5.99 8.54 1.64
C LEU A 60 4.68 9.32 1.43
N ARG A 61 4.71 10.43 0.69
CA ARG A 61 3.48 11.18 0.35
C ARG A 61 2.49 10.36 -0.47
N THR A 62 2.95 9.49 -1.37
CA THR A 62 2.05 8.61 -2.12
C THR A 62 1.37 7.59 -1.19
N GLN A 63 2.13 7.05 -0.22
CA GLN A 63 1.64 6.10 0.76
C GLN A 63 0.64 6.72 1.73
N GLU A 64 0.89 7.96 2.17
CA GLU A 64 -0.05 8.72 2.99
C GLU A 64 -1.40 8.89 2.28
N ARG A 65 -1.39 9.23 0.98
CA ARG A 65 -2.62 9.34 0.17
C ARG A 65 -3.33 7.99 0.05
N ALA A 66 -2.59 6.92 -0.22
CA ALA A 66 -3.16 5.57 -0.32
C ALA A 66 -3.80 5.15 1.02
N LEU A 67 -3.11 5.38 2.13
CA LEU A 67 -3.59 5.04 3.47
C LEU A 67 -4.80 5.90 3.88
N ALA A 68 -4.82 7.19 3.53
CA ALA A 68 -5.97 8.06 3.75
C ALA A 68 -7.22 7.53 3.03
N ALA A 69 -7.07 7.07 1.79
CA ALA A 69 -8.17 6.47 1.03
C ALA A 69 -8.69 5.17 1.67
N VAL A 70 -7.82 4.35 2.27
CA VAL A 70 -8.23 3.14 3.01
C VAL A 70 -8.96 3.50 4.29
N ARG A 71 -8.43 4.48 5.06
CA ARG A 71 -9.04 4.93 6.33
C ARG A 71 -10.39 5.62 6.14
N ALA A 72 -10.65 6.19 4.97
CA ALA A 72 -11.92 6.80 4.63
C ALA A 72 -13.05 5.78 4.36
N ILE A 73 -12.75 4.48 4.29
CA ILE A 73 -13.76 3.44 4.09
C ILE A 73 -14.50 3.23 5.41
N ASP A 74 -15.81 3.47 5.40
CA ASP A 74 -16.70 3.04 6.47
C ASP A 74 -16.97 1.54 6.35
N PHE A 75 -16.03 0.74 6.87
CA PHE A 75 -16.14 -0.71 6.84
C PHE A 75 -17.37 -1.22 7.60
N SER A 76 -17.83 -0.52 8.63
CA SER A 76 -19.01 -0.90 9.40
C SER A 76 -20.28 -0.76 8.55
N ALA A 77 -20.45 0.39 7.87
CA ALA A 77 -21.57 0.60 6.96
C ALA A 77 -21.56 -0.40 5.80
N VAL A 78 -20.39 -0.61 5.17
CA VAL A 78 -20.24 -1.59 4.08
C VAL A 78 -20.60 -3.00 4.55
N LEU A 79 -20.13 -3.40 5.73
CA LEU A 79 -20.43 -4.72 6.29
C LEU A 79 -21.92 -4.88 6.58
N GLN A 80 -22.55 -3.88 7.22
CA GLN A 80 -23.97 -3.89 7.53
C GLN A 80 -24.83 -3.99 6.25
N GLU A 81 -24.53 -3.16 5.23
CA GLU A 81 -25.24 -3.18 3.95
C GLU A 81 -25.16 -4.57 3.29
N ARG A 82 -23.97 -5.18 3.28
CA ARG A 82 -23.74 -6.49 2.63
C ARG A 82 -24.33 -7.65 3.40
N LEU A 83 -24.44 -7.55 4.73
CA LEU A 83 -25.02 -8.59 5.57
C LEU A 83 -26.54 -8.42 5.78
N ALA A 84 -27.14 -7.27 5.44
CA ALA A 84 -28.57 -7.03 5.61
C ALA A 84 -29.49 -8.16 5.08
N PRO A 85 -29.23 -8.77 3.88
CA PRO A 85 -30.07 -9.84 3.37
C PRO A 85 -30.07 -11.14 4.21
N VAL A 86 -29.04 -11.35 5.03
CA VAL A 86 -28.89 -12.55 5.87
C VAL A 86 -29.20 -12.29 7.34
N LEU A 87 -29.14 -11.03 7.80
CA LEU A 87 -29.45 -10.64 9.18
C LEU A 87 -30.95 -10.38 9.43
N CYS A 88 -31.74 -10.12 8.38
CA CYS A 88 -33.18 -9.85 8.47
C CYS A 88 -34.07 -11.09 8.17
N ARG A 89 -33.53 -12.30 8.33
CA ARG A 89 -34.31 -13.55 8.39
C ARG A 89 -34.46 -14.00 9.83
#